data_AF-A0A7J8Y9J8-F1
#
_entry.id   AF-A0A7J8Y9J8-F1
#
_cell.length_a   1.000
_cell.length_b   1.000
_cell.length_c   1.000
_cell.angle_alpha   90.00
_cell.angle_beta   90.00
_cell.angle_gamma   90.00
#
_symmetry.space_group_name_H-M   'P 1'
#
loop_
_entity.id
_entity.type
_entity.pdbx_description
1 polymer ?
#
loop_
_entity_poly.entity_id
_entity_poly.type
_entity_poly.pdbx_seq_one_letter_code
_entity_poly.pdbx_strand_id
1 'polypeptide(L)'
;MGRIAQGTKVLAEGGYERVFRQTFETVPKEQLLNSFACYLSTSAGPVMGVLYVSTAKLAYCSDNPLSYKNGSQTEWNLYKVVIPFHQLRAINPSSSKINPAEKYIQVICVDSPEFWFMGFLNYNGAVTCLQEASQLHGTLSM
;
A
#
# COMPACT_ATOMS: atom_id res chain seq x y z
N MET A 1 -19.18 -4.69 5.90
CA MET A 1 -18.64 -5.17 4.61
C MET A 1 -17.12 -5.20 4.73
N GLY A 2 -16.57 -6.32 5.22
CA GLY A 2 -15.13 -6.48 5.43
C GLY A 2 -14.41 -6.92 4.15
N ARG A 3 -13.21 -7.48 4.28
CA ARG A 3 -12.35 -7.98 3.18
C ARG A 3 -12.99 -9.02 2.24
N ILE A 4 -14.19 -9.49 2.53
CA ILE A 4 -14.97 -10.39 1.65
C ILE A 4 -15.20 -9.73 0.29
N ALA A 5 -15.64 -8.46 0.27
CA ALA A 5 -15.87 -7.75 -0.99
C ALA A 5 -14.58 -7.61 -1.82
N GLN A 6 -13.46 -7.33 -1.15
CA GLN A 6 -12.16 -7.27 -1.81
C GLN A 6 -11.71 -8.64 -2.33
N GLY A 7 -11.91 -9.72 -1.56
CA GLY A 7 -11.65 -11.08 -2.01
C GLY A 7 -12.48 -11.45 -3.25
N THR A 8 -13.77 -11.09 -3.27
CA THR A 8 -14.64 -11.28 -4.44
C THR A 8 -14.15 -10.48 -5.65
N LYS A 9 -13.73 -9.21 -5.46
CA LYS A 9 -13.16 -8.38 -6.52
C LYS A 9 -11.93 -9.04 -7.14
N VAL A 10 -10.99 -9.49 -6.30
CA VAL A 10 -9.77 -10.18 -6.76
C VAL A 10 -10.11 -11.42 -7.57
N LEU A 11 -11.09 -12.22 -7.14
CA LEU A 11 -11.52 -13.41 -7.89
C LEU A 11 -12.18 -13.03 -9.22
N ALA A 12 -13.10 -12.06 -9.22
CA ALA A 12 -13.82 -11.62 -10.42
C ALA A 12 -12.89 -10.99 -11.47
N GLU A 13 -11.91 -10.21 -11.02
CA GLU A 13 -10.93 -9.56 -11.90
C GLU A 13 -9.80 -10.50 -12.34
N GLY A 14 -9.69 -11.71 -11.75
CA GLY A 14 -8.70 -12.71 -12.16
C GLY A 14 -7.33 -12.55 -11.49
N GLY A 15 -7.29 -12.04 -10.25
CA GLY A 15 -6.11 -11.96 -9.40
C GLY A 15 -5.61 -10.55 -9.13
N TYR A 16 -4.71 -10.42 -8.15
CA TYR A 16 -4.20 -9.12 -7.70
C TYR A 16 -3.43 -8.33 -8.77
N GLU A 17 -2.74 -9.02 -9.70
CA GLU A 17 -2.07 -8.40 -10.85
C GLU A 17 -3.05 -7.59 -11.70
N ARG A 18 -4.22 -8.17 -12.01
CA ARG A 18 -5.24 -7.51 -12.83
C ARG A 18 -5.90 -6.36 -12.10
N VAL A 19 -6.21 -6.55 -10.81
CA VAL A 19 -6.72 -5.49 -9.93
C VAL A 19 -5.75 -4.31 -9.88
N PHE A 20 -4.46 -4.59 -9.71
CA PHE A 20 -3.40 -3.57 -9.65
C PHE A 20 -3.36 -2.73 -10.93
N ARG A 21 -3.29 -3.38 -12.10
CA ARG A 21 -3.23 -2.70 -13.41
C ARG A 21 -4.49 -1.91 -13.75
N GLN A 22 -5.66 -2.35 -13.29
CA GLN A 22 -6.90 -1.61 -13.46
C GLN A 22 -7.03 -0.43 -12.49
N THR A 23 -6.39 -0.53 -11.33
CA THR A 23 -6.49 0.49 -10.27
C THR A 23 -5.47 1.61 -10.42
N PHE A 24 -4.28 1.30 -10.95
CA PHE A 24 -3.16 2.23 -11.05
C PHE A 24 -2.60 2.28 -12.47
N GLU A 25 -2.21 3.47 -12.91
CA GLU A 25 -1.43 3.63 -14.13
C GLU A 25 -0.08 2.92 -13.97
N THR A 26 0.33 2.16 -15.00
CA THR A 26 1.58 1.39 -14.99
C THR A 26 2.54 1.83 -16.07
N VAL A 27 3.84 1.78 -15.79
CA VAL A 27 4.88 1.97 -16.81
C VAL A 27 5.06 0.69 -17.65
N PRO A 28 5.61 0.78 -18.87
CA PRO A 28 5.88 -0.41 -19.69
C PRO A 28 6.71 -1.44 -18.93
N LYS A 29 6.28 -2.71 -19.00
CA LYS A 29 6.93 -3.86 -18.34
C LYS A 29 6.94 -3.83 -16.81
N GLU A 30 6.23 -2.90 -16.16
CA GLU A 30 6.01 -2.96 -14.71
C GLU A 30 5.28 -4.25 -14.35
N GLN A 31 5.77 -4.97 -13.33
CA GLN A 31 5.17 -6.21 -12.83
C GLN A 31 4.82 -6.07 -11.36
N LEU A 32 3.69 -6.64 -10.92
CA LEU A 32 3.43 -6.80 -9.50
C LEU A 32 4.35 -7.90 -8.94
N LEU A 33 5.06 -7.58 -7.86
CA LEU A 33 5.86 -8.53 -7.11
C LEU A 33 5.01 -9.22 -6.04
N ASN A 34 4.23 -8.46 -5.28
CA ASN A 34 3.35 -8.99 -4.25
C ASN A 34 2.26 -7.98 -3.83
N SER A 35 1.29 -8.46 -3.04
CA SER A 35 0.21 -7.65 -2.48
C SER A 35 -0.07 -8.06 -1.04
N PHE A 36 -0.22 -7.07 -0.16
CA PHE A 36 -0.41 -7.28 1.27
C PHE A 36 -1.62 -6.52 1.76
N ALA A 37 -2.60 -7.25 2.26
CA ALA A 37 -3.78 -6.65 2.83
C ALA A 37 -3.45 -6.14 4.25
N CYS A 38 -3.52 -4.82 4.44
CA CYS A 38 -3.12 -4.08 5.64
C CYS A 38 -4.05 -2.88 5.89
N TYR A 39 -3.62 -1.98 6.78
CA TYR A 39 -4.23 -0.69 6.99
C TYR A 39 -3.20 0.42 6.76
N LEU A 40 -3.66 1.56 6.26
CA LEU A 40 -2.90 2.80 6.22
C LEU A 40 -3.37 3.72 7.35
N SER A 41 -2.44 4.20 8.18
CA SER A 41 -2.73 5.22 9.18
C SER A 41 -3.05 6.55 8.52
N THR A 42 -4.16 7.17 8.91
CA THR A 42 -4.52 8.53 8.50
C THR A 42 -4.97 9.34 9.71
N SER A 43 -5.06 10.67 9.57
CA SER A 43 -5.58 11.54 10.63
C SER A 43 -7.05 11.27 11.00
N ALA A 44 -7.83 10.71 10.07
CA ALA A 44 -9.21 10.29 10.31
C ALA A 44 -9.32 8.85 10.86
N GLY A 45 -8.18 8.18 11.09
CA GLY A 45 -8.10 6.80 11.56
C GLY A 45 -7.51 5.83 10.51
N PRO A 46 -7.33 4.54 10.88
CA PRO A 46 -6.77 3.54 9.99
C PRO A 46 -7.75 3.19 8.87
N VAL A 47 -7.30 3.33 7.62
CA VAL A 47 -8.04 2.93 6.43
C VAL A 47 -7.65 1.51 6.07
N MET A 48 -8.61 0.62 5.83
CA MET A 48 -8.36 -0.76 5.40
C MET A 48 -8.12 -0.82 3.89
N GLY A 49 -7.14 -1.61 3.45
CA GLY A 49 -6.83 -1.73 2.03
C GLY A 49 -5.73 -2.74 1.71
N VAL A 50 -5.18 -2.61 0.50
CA VAL A 50 -4.11 -3.46 -0.01
C VAL A 50 -2.91 -2.61 -0.42
N LEU A 51 -1.73 -2.95 0.12
CA LEU A 51 -0.44 -2.47 -0.34
C LEU A 51 0.10 -3.39 -1.43
N TYR A 52 0.26 -2.87 -2.64
CA TYR A 52 0.87 -3.49 -3.79
C TYR A 52 2.35 -3.08 -3.87
N VAL A 53 3.22 -4.07 -4.06
CA VAL A 53 4.65 -3.88 -4.32
C VAL A 53 4.90 -4.32 -5.74
N SER A 54 5.30 -3.40 -6.61
CA SER A 54 5.64 -3.67 -8.01
C SER A 54 7.14 -3.49 -8.24
N THR A 55 7.60 -3.74 -9.46
CA THR A 55 8.97 -3.44 -9.90
C THR A 55 9.23 -1.95 -10.17
N ALA A 56 8.26 -1.05 -9.93
CA ALA A 56 8.43 0.38 -10.18
C ALA A 56 8.00 1.28 -9.03
N LYS A 57 7.06 0.82 -8.20
CA LYS A 57 6.46 1.61 -7.13
C LYS A 57 5.83 0.75 -6.03
N LEU A 58 5.64 1.38 -4.88
CA LEU A 58 4.65 0.96 -3.90
C LEU A 58 3.32 1.66 -4.25
N ALA A 59 2.21 0.94 -4.14
CA ALA A 59 0.89 1.53 -4.36
C ALA A 59 -0.09 0.98 -3.33
N TYR A 60 -0.93 1.85 -2.77
CA TYR A 60 -1.94 1.46 -1.79
C TYR A 60 -3.32 1.90 -2.28
N CYS A 61 -4.32 1.04 -2.11
CA CYS A 61 -5.72 1.35 -2.36
C CYS A 61 -6.58 0.89 -1.20
N SER A 62 -7.53 1.71 -0.75
CA SER A 62 -8.54 1.28 0.20
C SER A 62 -9.43 0.19 -0.38
N ASP A 63 -9.95 -0.70 0.46
CA ASP A 63 -10.86 -1.78 0.04
C ASP A 63 -12.24 -1.23 -0.36
N ASN A 64 -12.66 -0.15 0.30
CA ASN A 64 -13.93 0.53 0.05
C ASN A 64 -13.70 2.02 -0.21
N PRO A 65 -14.57 2.68 -1.00
CA PRO A 65 -14.57 4.13 -1.14
C PRO A 65 -14.75 4.82 0.21
N LEU A 66 -14.03 5.91 0.42
CA LEU A 66 -14.21 6.79 1.57
C LEU A 66 -15.05 8.00 1.14
N SER A 67 -15.98 8.41 2.01
CA SER A 67 -16.76 9.61 1.79
C SER A 67 -15.97 10.86 2.16
N TYR A 68 -15.99 11.88 1.31
CA TYR A 68 -15.58 13.23 1.69
C TYR A 68 -16.61 14.25 1.21
N LYS A 69 -16.66 15.39 1.91
CA LYS A 69 -17.52 16.51 1.52
C LYS A 69 -16.80 17.39 0.51
N ASN A 70 -17.44 17.60 -0.64
CA ASN A 70 -17.06 18.59 -1.63
C ASN A 70 -18.17 19.66 -1.68
N GLY A 71 -18.01 20.71 -0.87
CA GLY A 71 -19.08 21.69 -0.63
C GLY A 71 -20.33 21.04 -0.04
N SER A 72 -21.45 21.08 -0.77
CA SER A 72 -22.73 20.47 -0.36
C SER A 72 -22.91 19.02 -0.83
N GLN A 73 -22.00 18.48 -1.63
CA GLN A 73 -22.07 17.12 -2.16
C GLN A 73 -21.15 16.18 -1.39
N THR A 74 -21.60 14.94 -1.20
CA THR A 74 -20.77 13.86 -0.64
C THR A 74 -20.29 12.99 -1.78
N GLU A 75 -18.98 12.94 -1.98
CA GLU A 75 -18.34 12.08 -2.97
C GLU A 75 -17.73 10.85 -2.29
N TRP A 76 -17.68 9.73 -3.02
CA TRP A 76 -17.17 8.45 -2.54
C TRP A 76 -16.06 7.97 -3.47
N ASN A 77 -14.81 8.12 -3.06
CA ASN A 77 -13.66 7.72 -3.86
C ASN A 77 -12.75 6.77 -3.10
N LEU A 78 -12.06 5.90 -3.82
CA LEU A 78 -11.03 5.04 -3.25
C LEU A 78 -9.85 5.91 -2.80
N TYR A 79 -9.39 5.68 -1.57
CA TYR A 79 -8.19 6.33 -1.08
C TYR A 79 -6.97 5.63 -1.68
N LYS A 80 -6.18 6.36 -2.46
CA LYS A 80 -5.02 5.84 -3.18
C LYS A 80 -3.74 6.55 -2.79
N VAL A 81 -2.66 5.81 -2.67
CA VAL A 81 -1.30 6.32 -2.51
C VAL A 81 -0.41 5.65 -3.55
N VAL A 82 0.46 6.41 -4.20
CA VAL A 82 1.44 5.89 -5.16
C VAL A 82 2.80 6.47 -4.81
N ILE A 83 3.78 5.60 -4.59
CA ILE A 83 5.14 5.96 -4.17
C ILE A 83 6.12 5.28 -5.12
N PRO A 84 6.55 5.98 -6.19
CA PRO A 84 7.63 5.52 -7.05
C PRO A 84 8.92 5.31 -6.25
N PHE A 85 9.72 4.30 -6.61
CA PHE A 85 10.95 4.00 -5.84
C PHE A 85 11.96 5.16 -5.81
N HIS A 86 12.02 5.99 -6.85
CA HIS A 86 12.91 7.17 -6.83
C HIS A 86 12.49 8.23 -5.80
N GLN A 87 11.26 8.17 -5.28
CA GLN A 87 10.77 9.04 -4.20
C GLN A 87 10.91 8.39 -2.83
N LEU A 88 11.27 7.11 -2.76
CA LEU A 88 11.41 6.37 -1.52
C LEU A 88 12.77 6.69 -0.87
N ARG A 89 12.73 7.18 0.36
CA ARG A 89 13.92 7.44 1.17
C ARG A 89 14.27 6.24 2.07
N ALA A 90 13.27 5.67 2.75
CA ALA A 90 13.49 4.57 3.68
C ALA A 90 12.23 3.73 3.90
N ILE A 91 12.43 2.46 4.27
CA ILE A 91 11.40 1.55 4.75
C ILE A 91 11.86 1.00 6.09
N ASN A 92 11.14 1.33 7.16
CA ASN A 92 11.48 0.93 8.52
C ASN A 92 10.39 0.04 9.12
N PRO A 93 10.64 -1.28 9.25
CA PRO A 93 9.82 -2.15 10.07
C PRO A 93 9.92 -1.75 11.54
N SER A 94 8.81 -1.77 12.28
CA SER A 94 8.77 -1.38 13.68
C SER A 94 7.67 -2.14 14.45
N SER A 95 7.72 -2.09 15.77
CA SER A 95 6.68 -2.60 16.65
C SER A 95 6.39 -1.62 17.78
N SER A 96 5.17 -1.68 18.33
CA SER A 96 4.77 -0.81 19.45
C SER A 96 5.61 -1.15 20.68
N LYS A 97 6.07 -0.09 21.38
CA LYS A 97 6.77 -0.22 22.65
C LYS A 97 5.86 -0.72 23.78
N ILE A 98 4.56 -0.50 23.64
CA ILE A 98 3.54 -0.91 24.62
C ILE A 98 3.11 -2.35 24.35
N ASN A 99 2.88 -2.67 23.06
CA ASN A 99 2.42 -3.98 22.63
C ASN A 99 3.25 -4.50 21.44
N PRO A 100 4.28 -5.32 21.67
CA PRO A 100 5.13 -5.84 20.59
C PRO A 100 4.41 -6.65 19.51
N ALA A 101 3.17 -7.10 19.75
CA ALA A 101 2.34 -7.76 18.74
C ALA A 101 1.80 -6.77 17.69
N GLU A 102 1.69 -5.48 18.03
CA GLU A 102 1.35 -4.43 17.08
C GLU A 102 2.59 -4.06 16.28
N LYS A 103 2.55 -4.39 14.99
CA LYS A 103 3.66 -4.19 14.05
C LYS A 103 3.29 -3.18 12.98
N TYR A 104 4.28 -2.39 12.60
CA TYR A 104 4.14 -1.27 11.66
C TYR A 104 5.25 -1.31 10.62
N ILE A 105 4.97 -0.76 9.44
CA ILE A 105 5.99 -0.46 8.45
C ILE A 105 5.86 1.04 8.13
N GLN A 106 6.91 1.78 8.46
CA GLN A 106 7.05 3.19 8.10
C GLN A 106 7.68 3.29 6.73
N VAL A 107 7.07 4.06 5.83
CA VAL A 107 7.58 4.38 4.50
C VAL A 107 7.84 5.87 4.45
N ILE A 108 9.10 6.27 4.30
CA ILE A 108 9.54 7.66 4.26
C ILE A 108 9.83 8.03 2.81
N CYS A 109 9.27 9.15 2.36
CA CYS A 109 9.53 9.68 1.02
C CYS A 109 10.52 10.86 1.08
N VAL A 110 11.15 11.19 -0.04
CA VAL A 110 12.14 12.29 -0.12
C VAL A 110 11.48 13.65 0.14
N ASP A 111 10.34 13.93 -0.49
CA ASP A 111 9.68 15.24 -0.46
C ASP A 111 8.24 15.19 0.10
N SER A 112 7.87 14.08 0.75
CA SER A 112 6.48 13.77 1.12
C SER A 112 6.37 13.38 2.60
N PRO A 113 5.15 13.46 3.19
CA PRO A 113 4.87 12.86 4.48
C PRO A 113 5.25 11.37 4.52
N GLU A 114 5.47 10.89 5.74
CA GLU A 114 5.65 9.47 6.02
C GLU A 114 4.31 8.73 5.99
N PHE A 115 4.34 7.49 5.51
CA PHE A 115 3.17 6.60 5.53
C PHE A 115 3.40 5.48 6.54
N TRP A 116 2.41 5.26 7.41
CA TRP A 116 2.43 4.20 8.40
C TRP A 116 1.45 3.11 8.01
N PHE A 117 1.96 1.95 7.64
CA PHE A 117 1.15 0.77 7.38
C PHE A 117 1.13 -0.14 8.60
N MET A 118 -0.02 -0.75 8.89
CA MET A 118 -0.22 -1.57 10.09
C MET A 118 -1.23 -2.69 9.86
N GLY A 119 -1.37 -3.60 10.84
CA GLY A 119 -2.39 -4.66 10.79
C GLY A 119 -2.28 -5.56 9.56
N PHE A 120 -1.05 -5.84 9.12
CA PHE A 120 -0.77 -6.75 8.02
C PHE A 120 -1.20 -8.18 8.39
N LEU A 121 -1.92 -8.86 7.50
CA LEU A 121 -2.16 -10.30 7.66
C LEU A 121 -0.87 -11.12 7.52
N ASN A 122 0.05 -10.66 6.68
CA ASN A 122 1.36 -11.25 6.49
C ASN A 122 2.45 -10.18 6.65
N TYR A 123 2.72 -9.78 7.90
CA TYR A 123 3.70 -8.75 8.21
C TYR A 123 5.13 -9.13 7.75
N ASN A 124 5.58 -10.34 8.07
CA ASN A 124 6.94 -10.77 7.76
C ASN A 124 7.16 -10.82 6.24
N GLY A 125 6.20 -11.36 5.48
CA GLY A 125 6.26 -11.35 4.02
C GLY A 125 6.26 -9.94 3.43
N ALA A 126 5.51 -9.01 4.01
CA ALA A 126 5.52 -7.61 3.60
C ALA A 126 6.89 -6.95 3.81
N VAL A 127 7.50 -7.15 4.99
CA VAL A 127 8.83 -6.62 5.30
C VAL A 127 9.88 -7.17 4.33
N THR A 128 9.93 -8.49 4.14
CA THR A 128 10.89 -9.12 3.22
C THR A 128 10.75 -8.57 1.80
N CYS A 129 9.52 -8.56 1.26
CA CYS A 129 9.26 -8.09 -0.10
C CYS A 129 9.62 -6.61 -0.29
N LEU A 130 9.28 -5.75 0.67
CA LEU A 130 9.59 -4.33 0.61
C LEU A 130 11.10 -4.05 0.69
N GLN A 131 11.82 -4.76 1.55
CA GLN A 131 13.27 -4.63 1.68
C GLN A 131 14.00 -5.10 0.42
N GLU A 132 13.59 -6.23 -0.16
CA GLU A 132 14.14 -6.74 -1.43
C GLU A 132 13.89 -5.75 -2.57
N ALA A 133 12.65 -5.25 -2.71
CA ALA A 133 12.31 -4.27 -3.73
C ALA A 133 13.11 -2.97 -3.55
N SER A 134 13.25 -2.46 -2.32
CA SER A 134 14.04 -1.27 -2.04
C SER A 134 15.53 -1.44 -2.37
N GLN A 135 16.12 -2.63 -2.13
CA GLN A 135 17.53 -2.91 -2.44
C GLN A 135 17.80 -2.97 -3.93
N LEU A 136 16.88 -3.56 -4.71
CA LEU A 136 16.98 -3.60 -6.17
C LEU A 136 17.03 -2.18 -6.75
N HIS A 137 16.24 -1.25 -6.22
CA HIS A 137 16.24 0.14 -6.69
C HIS A 137 17.34 1.01 -6.09
N GLY A 138 17.83 0.70 -4.89
CA GLY A 138 19.03 1.32 -4.31
C GLY A 138 20.31 0.97 -5.07
N THR A 139 20.39 -0.23 -5.63
CA THR A 139 21.56 -0.67 -6.43
C THR A 139 21.60 -0.04 -7.82
N LEU A 140 20.44 0.33 -8.38
CA LEU A 140 20.32 0.93 -9.72
C LEU A 140 20.60 2.44 -9.75
N SER A 141 20.88 3.06 -8.60
CA SER A 141 21.16 4.49 -8.45
C SER A 141 22.63 4.82 -8.13
N MET A 142 23.52 3.83 -8.19
CA MET A 142 24.98 3.99 -8.25
C MET A 142 25.50 3.68 -9.65
#